data_AF-A0A1V9YB59-F1
#
_entry.id   AF-A0A1V9YB59-F1
#
_cell.length_a   1.000
_cell.length_b   1.000
_cell.length_c   1.000
_cell.angle_alpha   90.00
_cell.angle_beta   90.00
_cell.angle_gamma   90.00
#
_symmetry.space_group_name_H-M   'P 1'
#
loop_
_entity.id
_entity.type
_entity.pdbx_description
1 polymer ?
#
loop_
_entity_poly.entity_id
_entity_poly.type
_entity_poly.pdbx_seq_one_letter_code
_entity_poly.pdbx_strand_id
1 'polypeptide(L)'
;MGNLIVGGAVSAGVCSLSNQVSWLSVHGPMQGSKAANLLEDKCKSNSWVDIVLKGAASLIGFCPAPEAFLSLKSQNTVSSVVKDKYLKAQAIRQKYATKTMCGTNSWGLNTVYAPIMFTVGQMAHFDTSSNDGMVDFPSCSVGLSGFSTNPTGNYKASINHADGTFRNGDGWWGSDRKPVKWLECAL
;
A
#
# COMPACT_ATOMS: atom_id res chain seq x y z
N MET A 1 -4.47 3.73 1.54
CA MET A 1 -5.50 4.32 2.44
C MET A 1 -6.93 3.94 2.06
N GLY A 2 -7.39 4.20 0.83
CA GLY A 2 -8.81 4.02 0.42
C GLY A 2 -9.43 2.67 0.79
N ASN A 3 -8.66 1.57 0.69
CA ASN A 3 -9.16 0.24 1.08
C ASN A 3 -9.58 0.13 2.56
N LEU A 4 -8.86 0.80 3.46
CA LEU A 4 -9.23 0.85 4.88
C LEU A 4 -10.44 1.76 5.13
N ILE A 5 -10.60 2.82 4.34
CA ILE A 5 -11.77 3.70 4.44
C ILE A 5 -13.04 2.92 4.08
N VAL A 6 -13.03 2.20 2.95
CA VAL A 6 -14.17 1.36 2.54
C VAL A 6 -14.42 0.25 3.56
N GLY A 7 -13.39 -0.51 3.93
CA GLY A 7 -13.51 -1.59 4.92
C GLY A 7 -13.99 -1.12 6.28
N GLY A 8 -13.50 0.04 6.74
CA GLY A 8 -13.88 0.68 7.99
C GLY A 8 -15.32 1.18 7.96
N ALA A 9 -15.73 1.88 6.90
CA ALA A 9 -17.09 2.41 6.76
C ALA A 9 -18.14 1.29 6.75
N VAL A 10 -17.90 0.22 5.99
CA VAL A 10 -18.84 -0.91 5.92
C VAL A 10 -18.88 -1.68 7.24
N SER A 11 -17.73 -1.93 7.88
CA SER A 11 -17.71 -2.64 9.17
C SER A 11 -18.31 -1.84 10.33
N ALA A 12 -18.30 -0.50 10.24
CA ALA A 12 -18.93 0.39 11.19
C ALA A 12 -20.42 0.67 10.90
N GLY A 13 -20.99 0.11 9.83
CA GLY A 13 -22.39 0.34 9.44
C GLY A 13 -22.67 1.73 8.87
N VAL A 14 -21.64 2.48 8.46
CA VAL A 14 -21.79 3.79 7.81
C VAL A 14 -22.39 3.63 6.41
N CYS A 15 -22.05 2.56 5.72
CA CYS A 15 -22.59 2.20 4.41
C CYS A 15 -22.58 0.68 4.20
N SER A 16 -23.19 0.20 3.11
CA SER A 16 -23.16 -1.20 2.68
C SER A 16 -22.79 -1.30 1.21
N LEU A 17 -22.19 -2.43 0.81
CA LEU A 17 -21.89 -2.74 -0.58
C LEU A 17 -22.99 -3.65 -1.13
N SER A 18 -23.65 -3.22 -2.20
CA SER A 18 -24.62 -4.05 -2.92
C SER A 18 -23.88 -5.06 -3.82
N ASN A 19 -24.63 -6.02 -4.37
CA ASN A 19 -24.10 -6.97 -5.36
C ASN A 19 -23.80 -6.35 -6.74
N GLN A 20 -24.09 -5.05 -6.93
CA GLN A 20 -23.84 -4.32 -8.18
C GLN A 20 -22.55 -3.48 -8.11
N VAL A 21 -21.82 -3.52 -6.99
CA VAL A 21 -20.57 -2.78 -6.81
C VAL A 21 -19.38 -3.71 -6.92
N SER A 22 -18.42 -3.33 -7.76
CA SER A 22 -17.09 -3.95 -7.80
C SER A 22 -16.08 -3.15 -6.99
N TRP A 23 -15.42 -3.77 -6.03
CA TRP A 23 -14.33 -3.14 -5.28
C TRP A 23 -12.98 -3.64 -5.79
N LEU A 24 -12.29 -2.76 -6.52
CA LEU A 24 -10.91 -2.95 -6.94
C LEU A 24 -9.96 -2.47 -5.82
N SER A 25 -9.34 -3.41 -5.11
CA SER A 25 -8.44 -3.11 -4.00
C SER A 25 -7.01 -2.92 -4.50
N VAL A 26 -6.53 -1.68 -4.56
CA VAL A 26 -5.20 -1.35 -5.07
C VAL A 26 -4.26 -0.95 -3.92
N HIS A 27 -3.14 -1.66 -3.75
CA HIS A 27 -2.06 -1.37 -2.78
C HIS A 27 -2.56 -1.07 -1.34
N GLY A 28 -3.56 -1.83 -0.88
CA GLY A 28 -4.18 -1.58 0.43
C GLY A 28 -3.26 -1.91 1.59
N PRO A 29 -2.95 -0.98 2.51
CA PRO A 29 -2.19 -1.27 3.74
C PRO A 29 -3.11 -1.95 4.78
N MET A 30 -3.59 -3.15 4.50
CA MET A 30 -4.66 -3.77 5.30
C MET A 30 -4.19 -4.24 6.68
N GLN A 31 -2.88 -4.39 6.87
CA GLN A 31 -2.23 -4.56 8.18
C GLN A 31 -1.43 -3.31 8.59
N GLY A 32 -1.70 -2.16 7.96
CA GLY A 32 -0.92 -0.94 8.10
C GLY A 32 0.36 -0.96 7.26
N SER A 33 1.23 0.01 7.53
CA SER A 33 2.47 0.25 6.80
C SER A 33 3.58 0.64 7.77
N LYS A 34 4.73 -0.03 7.66
CA LYS A 34 5.93 0.38 8.39
C LYS A 34 6.57 1.66 7.82
N ALA A 35 6.24 2.06 6.60
CA ALA A 35 6.67 3.37 6.08
C ALA A 35 6.01 4.53 6.86
N ALA A 36 4.78 4.35 7.36
CA ALA A 36 4.16 5.31 8.26
C ALA A 36 4.86 5.37 9.63
N ASN A 37 5.30 4.22 10.17
CA ASN A 37 6.13 4.18 11.38
C ASN A 37 7.46 4.93 11.15
N LEU A 38 8.15 4.64 10.04
CA LEU A 38 9.38 5.33 9.66
C LEU A 38 9.20 6.86 9.61
N LEU A 39 8.11 7.34 9.01
CA LEU A 39 7.84 8.77 8.93
C LEU A 39 7.64 9.38 10.32
N GLU A 40 6.86 8.72 11.19
CA GLU A 40 6.67 9.16 12.58
C GLU A 40 8.02 9.24 13.32
N ASP A 41 8.84 8.21 13.21
CA ASP A 41 10.14 8.13 13.89
C ASP A 41 11.10 9.20 13.37
N LYS A 42 11.15 9.42 12.05
CA LYS A 42 12.00 10.45 11.44
C LYS A 42 11.55 11.86 11.82
N CYS A 43 10.26 12.15 11.88
CA CYS A 43 9.78 13.47 12.32
C CYS A 43 9.96 13.72 13.82
N LYS A 44 10.07 12.67 14.65
CA LYS A 44 10.41 12.79 16.08
C LYS A 44 11.91 12.89 16.33
N SER A 45 12.74 12.43 15.40
CA SER A 45 14.19 12.45 15.57
C SER A 45 14.76 13.87 15.42
N ASN A 46 15.47 14.35 16.45
CA ASN A 46 16.20 15.63 16.40
C ASN A 46 17.53 15.53 15.64
N SER A 47 17.83 14.39 15.01
CA SER A 47 19.11 14.12 14.33
C SER A 47 18.99 14.44 12.85
N TRP A 48 19.15 15.72 12.52
CA TRP A 48 19.15 16.24 11.15
C TRP A 48 20.35 15.71 10.32
N VAL A 49 21.32 15.05 10.96
CA VAL A 49 22.56 14.55 10.35
C VAL A 49 22.39 13.22 9.60
N ASP A 50 21.42 12.36 10.01
CA ASP A 50 21.14 11.07 9.34
C ASP A 50 20.24 11.20 8.11
N ILE A 51 19.68 12.39 7.88
CA ILE A 51 18.67 12.68 6.84
C ILE A 51 19.34 13.24 5.56
N VAL A 52 20.68 13.35 5.55
CA VAL A 52 21.46 13.93 4.42
C VAL A 52 21.43 13.04 3.17
N LEU A 53 20.96 11.80 3.25
CA LEU A 53 20.68 10.98 2.07
C LEU A 53 19.44 11.53 1.33
N LYS A 54 19.60 11.87 0.04
CA LYS A 54 18.56 12.49 -0.82
C LYS A 54 17.17 11.89 -0.69
N GLY A 55 17.05 10.57 -0.45
CA GLY A 55 15.75 9.92 -0.29
C GLY A 55 15.04 10.25 1.04
N ALA A 56 15.78 10.45 2.13
CA ALA A 56 15.21 10.84 3.43
C ALA A 56 14.85 12.34 3.47
N ALA A 57 15.57 13.19 2.73
CA ALA A 57 15.24 14.62 2.62
C ALA A 57 13.82 14.88 2.11
N SER A 58 13.30 14.02 1.22
CA SER A 58 11.92 14.12 0.75
C SER A 58 10.88 13.83 1.86
N LEU A 59 11.24 13.05 2.88
CA LEU A 59 10.39 12.76 4.03
C LEU A 59 10.31 13.98 4.98
N ILE A 60 11.33 14.86 5.01
CA ILE A 60 11.29 16.11 5.80
C ILE A 60 10.12 16.99 5.38
N GLY A 61 9.80 17.03 4.08
CA GLY A 61 8.66 17.78 3.56
C GLY A 61 7.31 17.32 4.11
N PHE A 62 7.27 16.16 4.77
CA PHE A 62 6.12 15.60 5.46
C PHE A 62 6.24 15.71 6.99
N CYS A 63 7.13 16.55 7.54
CA CYS A 63 7.17 16.81 8.97
C CYS A 63 6.46 18.15 9.32
N PRO A 64 5.61 18.20 10.36
CA PRO A 64 5.19 17.08 11.21
C PRO A 64 4.38 16.03 10.42
N ALA A 65 4.56 14.75 10.78
CA ALA A 65 3.92 13.63 10.10
C ALA A 65 2.40 13.85 10.04
N PRO A 66 1.78 13.91 8.84
CA PRO A 66 0.36 14.16 8.73
C PRO A 66 -0.45 13.05 9.39
N GLU A 67 -1.58 13.41 10.02
CA GLU A 67 -2.46 12.45 10.70
C GLU A 67 -2.92 11.31 9.78
N ALA A 68 -3.09 11.60 8.49
CA ALA A 68 -3.42 10.60 7.48
C ALA A 68 -2.37 9.47 7.43
N PHE A 69 -1.07 9.78 7.50
CA PHE A 69 -0.03 8.75 7.55
C PHE A 69 0.04 8.09 8.93
N LEU A 70 -0.10 8.86 10.01
CA LEU A 70 -0.10 8.31 11.37
C LEU A 70 -1.25 7.32 11.61
N SER A 71 -2.36 7.47 10.89
CA SER A 71 -3.49 6.53 10.91
C SER A 71 -3.22 5.20 10.19
N LEU A 72 -2.07 5.08 9.50
CA LEU A 72 -1.70 3.94 8.66
C LEU A 72 -0.53 3.11 9.22
N LYS A 73 -0.10 3.36 10.46
CA LYS A 73 0.99 2.61 11.10
C LYS A 73 0.71 1.11 11.12
N SER A 74 1.77 0.31 11.13
CA SER A 74 1.68 -1.14 11.22
C SER A 74 0.76 -1.56 12.37
N GLN A 75 -0.15 -2.49 12.11
CA GLN A 75 -1.13 -2.99 13.08
C GLN A 75 -0.48 -3.60 14.34
N ASN A 76 0.81 -3.96 14.26
CA ASN A 76 1.58 -4.52 15.37
C ASN A 76 2.16 -3.44 16.31
N THR A 77 2.07 -2.16 15.92
CA THR A 77 2.62 -1.01 16.66
C THR A 77 1.54 -0.07 17.21
N VAL A 78 0.27 -0.42 17.02
CA VAL A 78 -0.88 0.38 17.43
C VAL A 78 -1.62 -0.28 18.60
N SER A 79 -2.51 0.46 19.25
CA SER A 79 -3.33 -0.08 20.33
C SER A 79 -4.26 -1.21 19.83
N SER A 80 -4.71 -2.05 20.76
CA SER A 80 -5.70 -3.10 20.49
C SER A 80 -6.96 -2.55 19.80
N VAL A 81 -7.43 -1.38 20.20
CA VAL A 81 -8.59 -0.70 19.61
C VAL A 81 -8.39 -0.40 18.11
N VAL A 82 -7.20 0.06 17.72
CA VAL A 82 -6.91 0.34 16.31
C VAL A 82 -6.66 -0.96 15.54
N LYS A 83 -6.00 -1.94 16.16
CA LYS A 83 -5.82 -3.28 15.59
C LYS A 83 -7.17 -3.95 15.28
N ASP A 84 -8.16 -3.84 16.16
CA ASP A 84 -9.51 -4.37 15.92
C ASP A 84 -10.19 -3.72 14.71
N LYS A 85 -9.96 -2.43 14.48
CA LYS A 85 -10.45 -1.74 13.27
C LYS A 85 -9.78 -2.28 11.99
N TYR A 86 -8.48 -2.56 12.03
CA TYR A 86 -7.79 -3.23 10.93
C TYR A 86 -8.41 -4.60 10.63
N LEU A 87 -8.59 -5.44 11.66
CA LEU A 87 -9.17 -6.78 11.49
C LEU A 87 -10.58 -6.74 10.90
N LYS A 88 -11.43 -5.80 11.36
CA LYS A 88 -12.76 -5.58 10.80
C LYS A 88 -12.70 -5.15 9.34
N ALA A 89 -11.84 -4.20 8.99
CA ALA A 89 -11.66 -3.76 7.61
C ALA A 89 -11.12 -4.89 6.70
N GLN A 90 -10.21 -5.72 7.21
CA GLN A 90 -9.69 -6.91 6.52
C GLN A 90 -10.82 -7.90 6.20
N ALA A 91 -11.68 -8.19 7.17
CA ALA A 91 -12.82 -9.10 6.97
C ALA A 91 -13.81 -8.58 5.92
N ILE A 92 -14.12 -7.27 5.92
CA ILE A 92 -14.96 -6.67 4.87
C ILE A 92 -14.27 -6.79 3.52
N ARG A 93 -12.98 -6.44 3.42
CA ARG A 93 -12.26 -6.55 2.14
C ARG A 93 -12.23 -7.99 1.63
N GLN A 94 -11.97 -8.96 2.50
CA GLN A 94 -11.99 -10.37 2.12
C GLN A 94 -13.35 -10.81 1.56
N LYS A 95 -14.44 -10.27 2.12
CA LYS A 95 -15.80 -10.59 1.68
C LYS A 95 -16.21 -9.91 0.37
N TYR A 96 -15.76 -8.68 0.14
CA TYR A 96 -16.34 -7.81 -0.91
C TYR A 96 -15.35 -7.35 -1.99
N ALA A 97 -14.03 -7.49 -1.81
CA ALA A 97 -13.08 -7.10 -2.86
C ALA A 97 -13.20 -8.04 -4.05
N THR A 98 -13.46 -7.47 -5.22
CA THR A 98 -13.65 -8.21 -6.48
C THR A 98 -12.30 -8.66 -7.04
N LYS A 99 -11.33 -7.74 -7.10
CA LYS A 99 -9.95 -7.99 -7.52
C LYS A 99 -9.01 -7.12 -6.72
N THR A 100 -7.81 -7.63 -6.45
CA THR A 100 -6.78 -6.93 -5.69
C THR A 100 -5.49 -6.83 -6.45
N MET A 101 -4.86 -5.65 -6.47
CA MET A 101 -3.49 -5.46 -6.95
C MET A 101 -2.57 -5.17 -5.76
N CYS A 102 -1.49 -5.93 -5.65
CA CYS A 102 -0.43 -5.73 -4.67
C CYS A 102 0.92 -5.62 -5.36
N GLY A 103 1.63 -4.52 -5.07
CA GLY A 103 2.99 -4.29 -5.54
C GLY A 103 4.02 -5.08 -4.73
N THR A 104 5.07 -5.53 -5.41
CA THR A 104 6.14 -6.35 -4.81
C THR A 104 7.54 -5.83 -5.08
N ASN A 105 7.67 -4.69 -5.77
CA ASN A 105 8.96 -4.11 -6.09
C ASN A 105 8.95 -2.60 -5.87
N SER A 106 9.71 -2.13 -4.88
CA SER A 106 9.75 -0.71 -4.50
C SER A 106 10.39 0.19 -5.55
N TRP A 107 11.21 -0.37 -6.45
CA TRP A 107 11.64 0.36 -7.64
C TRP A 107 10.51 0.43 -8.67
N GLY A 108 9.86 -0.70 -8.96
CA GLY A 108 8.72 -0.77 -9.87
C GLY A 108 9.06 -0.41 -11.31
N LEU A 109 8.20 0.37 -11.98
CA LEU A 109 8.43 0.89 -13.33
C LEU A 109 9.53 1.98 -13.32
N ASN A 110 10.22 2.18 -14.45
CA ASN A 110 11.25 3.21 -14.55
C ASN A 110 10.63 4.60 -14.73
N THR A 111 10.18 5.19 -13.62
CA THR A 111 9.46 6.47 -13.57
C THR A 111 10.16 7.45 -12.61
N VAL A 112 9.75 8.71 -12.62
CA VAL A 112 10.27 9.74 -11.69
C VAL A 112 10.04 9.39 -10.22
N TYR A 113 9.10 8.50 -9.91
CA TYR A 113 8.77 8.08 -8.54
C TYR A 113 9.61 6.91 -8.04
N ALA A 114 10.24 6.14 -8.93
CA ALA A 114 11.00 4.94 -8.57
C ALA A 114 12.11 5.19 -7.53
N PRO A 115 12.93 6.26 -7.65
CA PRO A 115 14.01 6.48 -6.69
C PRO A 115 13.53 6.70 -5.26
N ILE A 116 12.42 7.45 -5.10
CA ILE A 116 11.89 7.71 -3.77
C ILE A 116 11.18 6.48 -3.19
N MET A 117 10.36 5.79 -3.98
CA MET A 117 9.68 4.58 -3.52
C MET A 117 10.69 3.49 -3.12
N PHE A 118 11.76 3.34 -3.90
CA PHE A 118 12.85 2.43 -3.57
C PHE A 118 13.52 2.80 -2.24
N THR A 119 13.85 4.08 -2.05
CA THR A 119 14.51 4.53 -0.81
C THR A 119 13.64 4.30 0.42
N VAL A 120 12.36 4.67 0.37
CA VAL A 120 11.43 4.40 1.49
C VAL A 120 11.31 2.90 1.74
N GLY A 121 11.22 2.09 0.68
CA GLY A 121 11.21 0.63 0.75
C GLY A 121 12.41 0.03 1.48
N GLN A 122 13.62 0.58 1.27
CA GLN A 122 14.84 0.15 1.98
C GLN A 122 14.85 0.57 3.45
N MET A 123 14.28 1.72 3.78
CA MET A 123 14.31 2.30 5.12
C MET A 123 13.19 1.81 6.04
N ALA A 124 12.03 1.44 5.49
CA ALA A 124 10.84 1.12 6.27
C ALA A 124 10.91 -0.24 7.01
N HIS A 125 12.00 -1.00 6.87
CA HIS A 125 12.23 -2.29 7.54
C HIS A 125 11.03 -3.25 7.45
N PHE A 126 10.43 -3.36 6.25
CA PHE A 126 9.34 -4.29 5.96
C PHE A 126 9.71 -5.74 6.31
N ASP A 127 8.70 -6.56 6.62
CA ASP A 127 8.94 -7.97 7.02
C ASP A 127 9.48 -8.82 5.86
N THR A 128 9.30 -8.36 4.62
CA THR A 128 9.83 -9.01 3.42
C THR A 128 10.41 -7.97 2.47
N SER A 129 11.31 -8.41 1.58
CA SER A 129 11.80 -7.59 0.46
C SER A 129 10.71 -7.31 -0.60
N SER A 130 9.58 -8.02 -0.53
CA SER A 130 8.44 -7.86 -1.43
C SER A 130 7.53 -6.74 -0.94
N ASN A 131 7.80 -5.51 -1.37
CA ASN A 131 7.00 -4.34 -1.03
C ASN A 131 6.95 -3.35 -2.21
N ASP A 132 5.99 -2.44 -2.18
CA ASP A 132 5.82 -1.42 -3.21
C ASP A 132 6.48 -0.07 -2.87
N GLY A 133 7.33 -0.04 -1.83
CA GLY A 133 7.93 1.17 -1.28
C GLY A 133 7.12 1.79 -0.12
N MET A 134 5.83 1.50 -0.02
CA MET A 134 4.94 2.03 1.04
C MET A 134 4.20 0.93 1.80
N VAL A 135 3.89 -0.19 1.16
CA VAL A 135 3.12 -1.31 1.71
C VAL A 135 3.82 -2.59 1.29
N ASP A 136 3.99 -3.51 2.24
CA ASP A 136 4.52 -4.83 1.95
C ASP A 136 3.44 -5.79 1.46
N PHE A 137 3.87 -6.78 0.71
CA PHE A 137 2.95 -7.74 0.10
C PHE A 137 2.09 -8.49 1.14
N PRO A 138 2.59 -8.91 2.32
CA PRO A 138 1.75 -9.51 3.35
C PRO A 138 0.62 -8.58 3.82
N SER A 139 0.91 -7.30 4.10
CA SER A 139 -0.13 -6.33 4.48
C SER A 139 -1.15 -6.14 3.37
N CYS A 140 -0.72 -6.11 2.10
CA CYS A 140 -1.63 -5.96 0.97
C CYS A 140 -2.47 -7.21 0.66
N SER A 141 -1.89 -8.40 0.79
CA SER A 141 -2.52 -9.67 0.39
C SER A 141 -3.31 -10.34 1.50
N VAL A 142 -3.26 -9.82 2.74
CA VAL A 142 -3.90 -10.43 3.92
C VAL A 142 -5.35 -10.87 3.66
N GLY A 143 -5.65 -12.11 4.02
CA GLY A 143 -6.99 -12.71 3.89
C GLY A 143 -7.40 -13.07 2.45
N LEU A 144 -6.54 -12.84 1.45
CA LEU A 144 -6.81 -13.12 0.05
C LEU A 144 -5.83 -14.16 -0.51
N SER A 145 -6.24 -14.88 -1.55
CA SER A 145 -5.45 -15.89 -2.24
C SER A 145 -5.59 -15.76 -3.76
N GLY A 146 -4.97 -16.66 -4.52
CA GLY A 146 -5.07 -16.66 -5.99
C GLY A 146 -4.29 -15.53 -6.66
N PHE A 147 -3.24 -15.02 -6.00
CA PHE A 147 -2.37 -14.00 -6.58
C PHE A 147 -1.53 -14.57 -7.73
N SER A 148 -1.54 -13.88 -8.86
CA SER A 148 -0.82 -14.24 -10.08
C SER A 148 0.03 -13.08 -10.58
N THR A 149 1.11 -13.37 -11.30
CA THR A 149 1.90 -12.37 -12.05
C THR A 149 1.27 -12.00 -13.39
N ASN A 150 0.18 -12.66 -13.78
CA ASN A 150 -0.63 -12.21 -14.92
C ASN A 150 -1.59 -11.11 -14.46
N PRO A 151 -1.86 -10.08 -15.29
CA PRO A 151 -2.69 -8.94 -14.93
C PRO A 151 -4.19 -9.29 -15.00
N THR A 152 -4.57 -10.41 -14.39
CA THR A 152 -5.93 -10.93 -14.31
C THR A 152 -6.22 -11.37 -12.88
N GLY A 153 -7.41 -11.07 -12.37
CA GLY A 153 -7.82 -11.45 -11.01
C GLY A 153 -7.00 -10.75 -9.92
N ASN A 154 -6.56 -11.48 -8.90
CA ASN A 154 -5.67 -10.96 -7.87
C ASN A 154 -4.24 -10.90 -8.40
N TYR A 155 -3.67 -9.71 -8.45
CA TYR A 155 -2.47 -9.41 -9.20
C TYR A 155 -1.29 -9.10 -8.27
N LYS A 156 -0.24 -9.89 -8.41
CA LYS A 156 1.06 -9.74 -7.76
C LYS A 156 1.98 -9.02 -8.75
N ALA A 157 1.97 -7.70 -8.66
CA ALA A 157 2.61 -6.82 -9.63
C ALA A 157 4.01 -6.42 -9.17
N SER A 158 5.01 -6.55 -10.03
CA SER A 158 6.37 -6.01 -9.85
C SER A 158 6.41 -4.51 -10.17
N ILE A 159 5.63 -3.76 -9.39
CA ILE A 159 5.45 -2.31 -9.49
C ILE A 159 5.55 -1.65 -8.10
N ASN A 160 5.87 -0.37 -8.07
CA ASN A 160 5.90 0.42 -6.83
C ASN A 160 4.52 1.05 -6.53
N HIS A 161 4.40 1.73 -5.40
CA HIS A 161 3.13 2.29 -4.93
C HIS A 161 2.57 3.37 -5.86
N ALA A 162 3.44 4.16 -6.50
CA ALA A 162 3.04 5.22 -7.42
C ALA A 162 2.57 4.66 -8.78
N ASP A 163 3.14 3.55 -9.24
CA ASP A 163 2.74 2.89 -10.48
C ASP A 163 1.27 2.43 -10.45
N GLY A 164 0.80 1.98 -9.28
CA GLY A 164 -0.61 1.63 -9.04
C GLY A 164 -1.59 2.81 -9.09
N THR A 165 -1.11 4.04 -9.31
CA THR A 165 -1.96 5.21 -9.59
C THR A 165 -2.27 5.37 -11.08
N PHE A 166 -1.76 4.48 -11.93
CA PHE A 166 -2.01 4.41 -13.38
C PHE A 166 -1.48 5.60 -14.21
N ARG A 167 -0.81 6.57 -13.57
CA ARG A 167 -0.34 7.81 -14.23
C ARG A 167 0.77 7.60 -15.26
N ASN A 168 1.54 6.53 -15.14
CA ASN A 168 2.72 6.27 -15.98
C ASN A 168 2.49 5.13 -16.99
N GLY A 169 1.26 4.61 -17.10
CA GLY A 169 0.94 3.50 -17.98
C GLY A 169 1.51 2.16 -17.52
N ASP A 170 1.68 1.27 -18.50
CA ASP A 170 2.24 -0.07 -18.31
C ASP A 170 3.76 -0.09 -18.55
N GLY A 171 4.46 -0.95 -17.81
CA GLY A 171 5.86 -1.27 -18.08
C GLY A 171 6.04 -1.89 -19.47
N TRP A 172 7.20 -1.72 -20.08
CA TRP A 172 7.43 -2.19 -21.46
C TRP A 172 7.54 -3.71 -21.58
N TRP A 173 7.93 -4.40 -20.52
CA TRP A 173 8.08 -5.87 -20.46
C TRP A 173 7.50 -6.44 -19.16
N GLY A 174 7.31 -7.75 -19.12
CA GLY A 174 6.75 -8.48 -17.98
C GLY A 174 5.23 -8.38 -17.91
N SER A 175 4.54 -9.51 -17.69
CA SER A 175 3.09 -9.51 -17.42
C SER A 175 2.77 -8.96 -16.03
N ASP A 176 3.75 -8.97 -15.12
CA ASP A 176 3.70 -8.46 -13.75
C ASP A 176 3.93 -6.95 -13.64
N ARG A 177 4.07 -6.24 -14.76
CA ARG A 177 4.34 -4.79 -14.78
C ARG A 177 3.29 -4.02 -15.56
N LYS A 178 2.03 -4.47 -15.49
CA LYS A 178 0.92 -4.01 -16.32
C LYS A 178 -0.27 -3.49 -15.49
N PRO A 179 -0.10 -2.43 -14.68
CA PRO A 179 -1.17 -1.93 -13.81
C PRO A 179 -2.40 -1.44 -14.59
N VAL A 180 -2.23 -0.80 -15.75
CA VAL A 180 -3.35 -0.32 -16.57
C VAL A 180 -4.06 -1.50 -17.23
N LYS A 181 -3.33 -2.44 -17.81
CA LYS A 181 -3.96 -3.66 -18.36
C LYS A 181 -4.73 -4.44 -17.30
N TRP A 182 -4.21 -4.51 -16.07
CA TRP A 182 -4.96 -5.14 -14.98
C TRP A 182 -6.29 -4.42 -14.72
N LEU A 183 -6.29 -3.08 -14.71
CA LEU A 183 -7.48 -2.28 -14.51
C LEU A 183 -8.50 -2.52 -15.63
N GLU A 184 -8.06 -2.52 -16.89
CA GLU A 184 -8.89 -2.84 -18.06
C GLU A 184 -9.49 -4.25 -17.98
N CYS A 185 -8.72 -5.22 -17.47
CA CYS A 185 -9.21 -6.60 -17.27
C CYS A 185 -10.04 -6.74 -16.00
N ALA A 186 -10.09 -5.73 -15.13
CA ALA A 186 -10.76 -5.74 -13.83
C ALA A 186 -12.16 -5.13 -13.87
N LEU A 187 -12.40 -4.21 -14.80
CA LEU A 187 -13.70 -3.67 -15.19
C LEU A 187 -14.50 -4.70 -16.00
#